data_AF-A0A0G1LUD8-F1
#
_entry.id   AF-A0A0G1LUD8-F1
#
_cell.length_a   1.000
_cell.length_b   1.000
_cell.length_c   1.000
_cell.angle_alpha   90.00
_cell.angle_beta   90.00
_cell.angle_gamma   90.00
#
_symmetry.space_group_name_H-M   'P 1'
#
loop_
_entity.id
_entity.type
_entity.pdbx_description
1 polymer ?
#
loop_
_entity_poly.entity_id
_entity_poly.type
_entity_poly.pdbx_seq_one_letter_code
_entity_poly.pdbx_strand_id
1 'polypeptide(L)'
;MKKIPFLLVLLITIAVLPMAFAAETLDWGQALHSGPSACPDGGVLVVNITQKVINSVDSGTTRPVWAFEDYVRHIRVIDTGSEFCATVQYEGNFTSIAGDSPGAAYTGGEISDGVVGTFQGGYVSTLFTGDLKPGVRGRGSIGTYDYNCDDFGNCPGFVSWPDVFFDNLAGFDIGAWWGWIYHAGNNGSWQNACPSCGGNSGDITGD
;
A
#
# COMPACT_ATOMS: atom_id res chain seq x y z
N MET A 1 75.67 17.82 -14.69
CA MET A 1 74.33 18.20 -15.17
C MET A 1 73.49 16.93 -15.32
N LYS A 2 72.52 16.69 -14.42
CA LYS A 2 71.60 15.53 -14.49
C LYS A 2 70.19 16.10 -14.29
N LYS A 3 69.34 15.99 -15.31
CA LYS A 3 67.95 16.46 -15.29
C LYS A 3 67.06 15.32 -14.78
N ILE A 4 66.30 15.57 -13.71
CA ILE A 4 65.29 14.66 -13.17
C ILE A 4 63.95 15.02 -13.83
N PRO A 5 63.20 14.06 -14.40
CA PRO A 5 61.88 14.35 -14.95
C PRO A 5 60.86 14.42 -13.80
N PHE A 6 60.06 15.48 -13.79
CA PHE A 6 58.97 15.70 -12.86
C PHE A 6 57.75 14.95 -13.41
N LEU A 7 57.34 13.86 -12.75
CA LEU A 7 56.15 13.09 -13.10
C LEU A 7 54.94 13.78 -12.44
N LEU A 8 54.09 14.43 -13.24
CA LEU A 8 52.85 15.03 -12.77
C LEU A 8 51.79 13.92 -12.60
N VAL A 9 51.50 13.54 -11.37
CA VAL A 9 50.41 12.60 -11.04
C VAL A 9 49.11 13.39 -11.00
N LEU A 10 48.25 13.17 -12.00
CA LEU A 10 46.91 13.76 -12.07
C LEU A 10 45.98 12.97 -11.13
N LEU A 11 45.66 13.52 -9.97
CA LEU A 11 44.58 12.99 -9.12
C LEU A 11 43.23 13.25 -9.80
N ILE A 12 42.61 12.19 -10.33
CA ILE A 12 41.22 12.22 -10.78
C ILE A 12 40.35 11.98 -9.55
N THR A 13 39.79 13.05 -8.98
CA THR A 13 38.72 12.96 -7.99
C THR A 13 37.44 12.54 -8.72
N ILE A 14 37.06 11.27 -8.61
CA ILE A 14 35.74 10.80 -9.02
C ILE A 14 34.73 11.41 -8.05
N ALA A 15 34.05 12.47 -8.47
CA ALA A 15 32.90 12.99 -7.75
C ALA A 15 31.81 11.92 -7.79
N VAL A 16 31.58 11.24 -6.66
CA VAL A 16 30.42 10.38 -6.47
C VAL A 16 29.22 11.31 -6.38
N LEU A 17 28.50 11.47 -7.49
CA LEU A 17 27.22 12.17 -7.49
C LEU A 17 26.25 11.35 -6.64
N PRO A 18 25.53 11.95 -5.68
CA PRO A 18 24.43 11.25 -5.03
C PRO A 18 23.42 10.87 -6.11
N MET A 19 23.17 9.57 -6.27
CA MET A 19 22.03 9.11 -7.05
C MET A 19 20.78 9.61 -6.33
N ALA A 20 20.15 10.64 -6.88
CA ALA A 20 18.81 11.01 -6.48
C ALA A 20 17.91 9.83 -6.86
N PHE A 21 17.42 9.10 -5.85
CA PHE A 21 16.37 8.12 -6.05
C PHE A 21 15.17 8.86 -6.63
N ALA A 22 14.78 8.50 -7.85
CA ALA A 22 13.51 8.98 -8.39
C ALA A 22 12.43 8.56 -7.39
N ALA A 23 11.59 9.50 -6.95
CA ALA A 23 10.42 9.17 -6.16
C ALA A 23 9.60 8.18 -6.99
N GLU A 24 9.40 6.97 -6.47
CA GLU A 24 8.54 5.99 -7.12
C GLU A 24 7.13 6.58 -7.22
N THR A 25 6.47 6.43 -8.38
CA THR A 25 5.14 6.97 -8.60
C THR A 25 4.21 5.87 -9.08
N LEU A 26 3.45 5.31 -8.15
CA LEU A 26 2.23 4.57 -8.50
C LEU A 26 1.17 5.58 -8.94
N ASP A 27 0.74 5.55 -10.21
CA ASP A 27 -0.47 6.27 -10.67
C ASP A 27 -1.73 5.48 -10.25
N TRP A 28 -1.88 5.31 -8.95
CA TRP A 28 -2.93 4.49 -8.33
C TRP A 28 -4.33 5.02 -8.64
N GLY A 29 -4.47 6.35 -8.78
CA GLY A 29 -5.76 6.99 -9.07
C GLY A 29 -6.32 6.60 -10.42
N GLN A 30 -5.52 6.68 -11.49
CA GLN A 30 -5.92 6.22 -12.83
C GLN A 30 -6.14 4.72 -12.85
N ALA A 31 -5.27 3.94 -12.23
CA ALA A 31 -5.33 2.49 -12.34
C ALA A 31 -6.53 1.88 -11.60
N LEU A 32 -6.94 2.45 -10.46
CA LEU A 32 -8.16 2.06 -9.73
C LEU A 32 -9.46 2.35 -10.51
N HIS A 33 -9.45 3.38 -11.36
CA HIS A 33 -10.67 3.92 -11.97
C HIS A 33 -10.86 3.58 -13.45
N SER A 34 -9.76 3.42 -14.19
CA SER A 34 -9.79 3.29 -15.65
C SER A 34 -8.68 2.38 -16.20
N GLY A 35 -8.02 1.61 -15.33
CA GLY A 35 -7.03 0.61 -15.75
C GLY A 35 -7.67 -0.61 -16.43
N PRO A 36 -6.88 -1.47 -17.11
CA PRO A 36 -7.37 -2.70 -17.73
C PRO A 36 -8.02 -3.69 -16.75
N SER A 37 -7.73 -3.55 -15.46
CA SER A 37 -8.30 -4.35 -14.37
C SER A 37 -9.37 -3.61 -13.58
N ALA A 38 -9.82 -2.44 -14.06
CA ALA A 38 -10.90 -1.71 -13.43
C ALA A 38 -12.20 -2.52 -13.46
N CYS A 39 -13.09 -2.20 -12.52
CA CYS A 39 -14.43 -2.78 -12.53
C CYS A 39 -15.15 -2.51 -13.86
N PRO A 40 -15.96 -3.46 -14.37
CA PRO A 40 -16.66 -3.28 -15.63
C PRO A 40 -17.52 -2.01 -15.67
N ASP A 41 -17.52 -1.31 -16.81
CA ASP A 41 -18.40 -0.17 -17.01
C ASP A 41 -19.88 -0.58 -17.06
N GLY A 42 -20.77 0.37 -16.73
CA GLY A 42 -22.22 0.21 -16.88
C GLY A 42 -22.94 -0.48 -15.71
N GLY A 43 -22.23 -0.88 -14.65
CA GLY A 43 -22.82 -1.41 -13.43
C GLY A 43 -23.55 -0.36 -12.57
N VAL A 44 -24.44 -0.81 -11.69
CA VAL A 44 -25.18 0.02 -10.73
C VAL A 44 -24.36 0.20 -9.46
N LEU A 45 -24.08 1.44 -9.06
CA LEU A 45 -23.34 1.72 -7.83
C LEU A 45 -24.17 1.41 -6.57
N VAL A 46 -23.87 0.28 -5.90
CA VAL A 46 -24.60 -0.21 -4.73
C VAL A 46 -23.94 0.15 -3.39
N VAL A 47 -22.62 0.26 -3.34
CA VAL A 47 -21.86 0.75 -2.17
C VAL A 47 -20.95 1.91 -2.58
N ASN A 48 -20.91 2.97 -1.77
CA ASN A 48 -20.03 4.13 -1.95
C ASN A 48 -19.79 4.78 -0.58
N ILE A 49 -18.84 4.24 0.18
CA ILE A 49 -18.66 4.57 1.59
C ILE A 49 -17.21 4.91 1.92
N THR A 50 -17.02 5.65 3.01
CA THR A 50 -15.71 5.82 3.64
C THR A 50 -15.68 5.12 4.99
N GLN A 51 -14.58 4.44 5.28
CA GLN A 51 -14.33 3.77 6.55
C GLN A 51 -12.99 4.25 7.10
N LYS A 52 -12.97 4.72 8.34
CA LYS A 52 -11.71 4.96 9.05
C LYS A 52 -11.33 3.69 9.81
N VAL A 53 -10.08 3.27 9.70
CA VAL A 53 -9.49 2.18 10.48
C VAL A 53 -8.33 2.77 11.29
N ILE A 54 -8.22 2.34 12.55
CA ILE A 54 -7.11 2.68 13.42
C ILE A 54 -6.50 1.42 14.04
N ASN A 55 -5.24 1.52 14.48
CA ASN A 55 -4.48 0.42 15.07
C ASN A 55 -4.49 -0.84 14.18
N SER A 56 -4.34 -0.67 12.87
CA SER A 56 -4.07 -1.77 11.94
C SER A 56 -2.57 -2.06 11.92
N VAL A 57 -2.17 -3.19 11.35
CA VAL A 57 -0.77 -3.49 11.04
C VAL A 57 -0.60 -3.72 9.55
N ASP A 58 0.64 -3.55 9.08
CA ASP A 58 1.04 -3.90 7.72
C ASP A 58 2.25 -4.83 7.70
N SER A 59 2.31 -5.65 6.66
CA SER A 59 3.30 -6.72 6.46
C SER A 59 4.46 -6.26 5.59
N GLY A 60 5.67 -6.67 5.96
CA GLY A 60 6.88 -6.43 5.18
C GLY A 60 7.23 -7.65 4.34
N THR A 61 8.27 -7.52 3.52
CA THR A 61 8.71 -8.63 2.65
C THR A 61 9.33 -9.81 3.39
N THR A 62 9.82 -9.60 4.62
CA THR A 62 10.48 -10.63 5.45
C THR A 62 9.75 -10.93 6.75
N ARG A 63 8.79 -10.09 7.16
CA ARG A 63 8.14 -10.17 8.48
C ARG A 63 6.64 -9.86 8.40
N PRO A 64 5.82 -10.52 9.25
CA PRO A 64 4.37 -10.38 9.20
C PRO A 64 3.87 -8.98 9.61
N VAL A 65 4.64 -8.25 10.40
CA VAL A 65 4.31 -6.89 10.85
C VAL A 65 5.57 -6.04 10.84
N TRP A 66 5.60 -4.96 10.06
CA TRP A 66 6.68 -3.96 10.08
C TRP A 66 6.22 -2.57 10.57
N ALA A 67 4.92 -2.28 10.53
CA ALA A 67 4.37 -1.01 10.97
C ALA A 67 2.94 -1.14 11.50
N PHE A 68 2.56 -0.18 12.34
CA PHE A 68 1.16 0.13 12.64
C PHE A 68 0.63 1.18 11.68
N GLU A 69 -0.64 1.09 11.31
CA GLU A 69 -1.30 1.97 10.37
C GLU A 69 -2.62 2.51 10.88
N ASP A 70 -2.87 3.78 10.54
CA ASP A 70 -4.16 4.45 10.64
C ASP A 70 -4.53 4.98 9.25
N TYR A 71 -5.71 4.62 8.75
CA TYR A 71 -6.10 5.00 7.39
C TYR A 71 -7.60 5.26 7.23
N VAL A 72 -7.92 5.98 6.17
CA VAL A 72 -9.27 6.05 5.61
C VAL A 72 -9.26 5.26 4.32
N ARG A 73 -10.23 4.36 4.16
CA ARG A 73 -10.50 3.73 2.87
C ARG A 73 -11.82 4.17 2.27
N HIS A 74 -11.80 4.47 0.98
CA HIS A 74 -12.99 4.72 0.16
C HIS A 74 -13.33 3.45 -0.61
N ILE A 75 -14.52 2.91 -0.36
CA ILE A 75 -14.99 1.65 -0.94
C ILE A 75 -16.15 1.96 -1.87
N ARG A 76 -16.00 1.53 -3.13
CA ARG A 76 -17.05 1.59 -4.15
C ARG A 76 -17.34 0.18 -4.62
N VAL A 77 -18.61 -0.21 -4.66
CA VAL A 77 -19.04 -1.49 -5.22
C VAL A 77 -20.10 -1.23 -6.28
N ILE A 78 -19.87 -1.79 -7.46
CA ILE A 78 -20.85 -1.84 -8.54
C ILE A 78 -21.46 -3.23 -8.63
N ASP A 79 -22.75 -3.28 -8.95
CA ASP A 79 -23.50 -4.47 -9.36
C ASP A 79 -23.52 -4.52 -10.89
N THR A 80 -22.98 -5.59 -11.47
CA THR A 80 -22.92 -5.79 -12.93
C THR A 80 -24.18 -6.46 -13.48
N GLY A 81 -25.15 -6.78 -12.62
CA GLY A 81 -26.38 -7.51 -12.92
C GLY A 81 -26.30 -9.00 -12.58
N SER A 82 -25.10 -9.58 -12.50
CA SER A 82 -24.87 -10.97 -12.10
C SER A 82 -23.81 -11.14 -11.01
N GLU A 83 -22.90 -10.18 -10.88
CA GLU A 83 -21.79 -10.18 -9.94
C GLU A 83 -21.56 -8.75 -9.42
N PHE A 84 -20.67 -8.64 -8.44
CA PHE A 84 -20.20 -7.38 -7.91
C PHE A 84 -18.72 -7.19 -8.22
N CYS A 85 -18.31 -5.93 -8.30
CA CYS A 85 -16.92 -5.55 -8.37
C CYS A 85 -16.65 -4.37 -7.44
N ALA A 86 -15.56 -4.43 -6.69
CA ALA A 86 -15.18 -3.42 -5.73
C ALA A 86 -13.89 -2.69 -6.14
N THR A 87 -13.90 -1.38 -5.97
CA THR A 87 -12.69 -0.54 -6.00
C THR A 87 -12.49 -0.01 -4.59
N VAL A 88 -11.30 -0.22 -4.02
CA VAL A 88 -10.96 0.24 -2.67
C VAL A 88 -9.70 1.07 -2.72
N GLN A 89 -9.81 2.33 -2.32
CA GLN A 89 -8.72 3.30 -2.21
C GLN A 89 -8.37 3.51 -0.74
N TYR A 90 -7.09 3.66 -0.43
CA TYR A 90 -6.54 3.88 0.91
C TYR A 90 -5.71 5.15 0.92
N GLU A 91 -5.85 5.92 1.99
CA GLU A 91 -4.97 7.04 2.36
C GLU A 91 -4.77 7.00 3.87
N GLY A 92 -3.52 7.02 4.32
CA GLY A 92 -3.22 6.84 5.74
C GLY A 92 -1.81 7.25 6.14
N ASN A 93 -1.52 6.98 7.41
CA ASN A 93 -0.21 7.15 8.02
C ASN A 93 0.25 5.82 8.62
N PHE A 94 1.56 5.67 8.76
CA PHE A 94 2.15 4.52 9.43
C PHE A 94 3.17 4.96 10.48
N THR A 95 3.46 4.08 11.43
CA THR A 95 4.59 4.15 12.36
C THR A 95 5.29 2.80 12.38
N SER A 96 6.59 2.77 12.09
CA SER A 96 7.37 1.53 12.04
C SER A 96 7.62 0.92 13.41
N ILE A 97 7.87 -0.38 13.40
CA ILE A 97 8.42 -1.17 14.50
C ILE A 97 9.85 -1.55 14.13
N ALA A 98 10.78 -1.44 15.09
CA ALA A 98 12.18 -1.77 14.84
C ALA A 98 12.40 -3.18 14.25
N GLY A 99 13.39 -3.30 13.35
CA GLY A 99 13.87 -4.56 12.76
C GLY A 99 14.01 -4.46 11.23
N ASP A 100 13.82 -5.57 10.52
CA ASP A 100 13.83 -5.57 9.05
C ASP A 100 12.89 -4.50 8.46
N SER A 101 13.39 -3.72 7.52
CA SER A 101 12.63 -2.73 6.77
C SER A 101 11.57 -3.39 5.87
N PRO A 102 10.54 -2.66 5.39
CA PRO A 102 9.51 -3.26 4.54
C PRO A 102 10.08 -3.91 3.27
N GLY A 103 11.13 -3.34 2.68
CA GLY A 103 11.83 -3.85 1.49
C GLY A 103 12.99 -4.80 1.75
N ALA A 104 13.20 -5.24 3.00
CA ALA A 104 14.40 -5.97 3.42
C ALA A 104 14.72 -7.23 2.60
N ALA A 105 13.74 -7.92 2.02
CA ALA A 105 14.02 -9.08 1.16
C ALA A 105 14.83 -8.72 -0.10
N TYR A 106 14.81 -7.45 -0.51
CA TYR A 106 15.48 -6.94 -1.70
C TYR A 106 16.73 -6.13 -1.36
N THR A 107 16.71 -5.40 -0.25
CA THR A 107 17.77 -4.46 0.15
C THR A 107 18.65 -4.96 1.28
N GLY A 108 18.14 -5.84 2.14
CA GLY A 108 18.73 -6.19 3.43
C GLY A 108 18.68 -5.05 4.46
N GLY A 109 17.78 -4.08 4.28
CA GLY A 109 17.65 -2.90 5.14
C GLY A 109 17.04 -3.19 6.51
N GLU A 110 17.32 -2.30 7.45
CA GLU A 110 16.67 -2.23 8.76
C GLU A 110 15.97 -0.87 8.92
N ILE A 111 15.02 -0.80 9.84
CA ILE A 111 14.28 0.40 10.21
C ILE A 111 14.20 0.48 11.73
N SER A 112 14.36 1.68 12.28
CA SER A 112 14.17 1.93 13.72
C SER A 112 12.70 2.00 14.09
N ASP A 113 12.42 1.85 15.39
CA ASP A 113 11.07 2.05 15.95
C ASP A 113 10.66 3.52 15.84
N GLY A 114 9.41 3.77 15.48
CA GLY A 114 8.87 5.13 15.48
C GLY A 114 9.15 5.97 14.23
N VAL A 115 9.67 5.38 13.14
CA VAL A 115 9.71 6.08 11.84
C VAL A 115 8.29 6.27 11.35
N VAL A 116 7.91 7.51 11.10
CA VAL A 116 6.56 7.89 10.66
C VAL A 116 6.55 8.24 9.17
N GLY A 117 5.41 8.01 8.55
CA GLY A 117 5.19 8.44 7.18
C GLY A 117 3.73 8.34 6.76
N THR A 118 3.49 8.61 5.48
CA THR A 118 2.17 8.50 4.86
C THR A 118 2.16 7.38 3.85
N PHE A 119 0.99 6.84 3.55
CA PHE A 119 0.81 5.90 2.46
C PHE A 119 -0.50 6.12 1.73
N GLN A 120 -0.54 5.67 0.49
CA GLN A 120 -1.72 5.70 -0.36
C GLN A 120 -1.69 4.53 -1.32
N GLY A 121 -2.85 4.08 -1.75
CA GLY A 121 -2.93 2.93 -2.64
C GLY A 121 -4.32 2.36 -2.74
N GLY A 122 -4.40 1.09 -3.13
CA GLY A 122 -5.67 0.39 -3.21
C GLY A 122 -5.63 -0.87 -4.04
N TYR A 123 -6.82 -1.38 -4.31
CA TYR A 123 -7.02 -2.52 -5.19
C TYR A 123 -8.37 -2.48 -5.90
N VAL A 124 -8.46 -3.26 -6.97
CA VAL A 124 -9.73 -3.68 -7.57
C VAL A 124 -9.96 -5.13 -7.21
N SER A 125 -11.15 -5.52 -6.77
CA SER A 125 -11.45 -6.91 -6.44
C SER A 125 -11.55 -7.79 -7.69
N THR A 126 -11.52 -9.10 -7.50
CA THR A 126 -12.16 -10.04 -8.44
C THR A 126 -13.65 -9.71 -8.62
N LEU A 127 -14.28 -10.28 -9.65
CA LEU A 127 -15.74 -10.36 -9.68
C LEU A 127 -16.20 -11.37 -8.62
N PHE A 128 -17.21 -10.99 -7.85
CA PHE A 128 -17.70 -11.81 -6.73
C PHE A 128 -19.21 -11.80 -6.65
N THR A 129 -19.78 -12.77 -5.95
CA THR A 129 -21.22 -12.84 -5.66
C THR A 129 -21.47 -12.72 -4.17
N GLY A 130 -22.70 -12.33 -3.81
CA GLY A 130 -23.15 -12.22 -2.43
C GLY A 130 -24.53 -11.59 -2.36
N ASP A 131 -25.16 -11.70 -1.20
CA ASP A 131 -26.46 -11.10 -0.93
C ASP A 131 -26.27 -9.77 -0.20
N LEU A 132 -26.67 -8.66 -0.83
CA LEU A 132 -26.62 -7.35 -0.19
C LEU A 132 -27.51 -7.32 1.06
N LYS A 133 -26.90 -7.00 2.20
CA LYS A 133 -27.58 -6.93 3.49
C LYS A 133 -28.61 -5.79 3.51
N PRO A 134 -29.89 -6.08 3.83
CA PRO A 134 -30.90 -5.03 3.91
C PRO A 134 -30.62 -4.09 5.08
N GLY A 135 -30.82 -2.79 4.88
CA GLY A 135 -30.71 -1.77 5.93
C GLY A 135 -29.28 -1.31 6.24
N VAL A 136 -28.24 -1.91 5.63
CA VAL A 136 -26.87 -1.40 5.75
C VAL A 136 -26.73 -0.14 4.92
N ARG A 137 -26.14 0.90 5.52
CA ARG A 137 -25.95 2.20 4.86
C ARG A 137 -24.88 2.09 3.77
N GLY A 138 -25.31 1.94 2.53
CA GLY A 138 -24.42 1.86 1.36
C GLY A 138 -23.77 3.17 0.92
N ARG A 139 -24.00 4.32 1.61
CA ARG A 139 -23.43 5.62 1.22
C ARG A 139 -22.90 6.46 2.39
N GLY A 140 -21.76 7.12 2.18
CA GLY A 140 -21.14 8.04 3.14
C GLY A 140 -20.23 7.35 4.15
N SER A 141 -19.91 8.00 5.26
CA SER A 141 -19.05 7.37 6.28
C SER A 141 -19.80 6.30 7.07
N ILE A 142 -19.15 5.17 7.33
CA ILE A 142 -19.61 4.10 8.22
C ILE A 142 -18.90 4.10 9.59
N GLY A 143 -18.16 5.17 9.89
CA GLY A 143 -17.50 5.36 11.18
C GLY A 143 -16.03 4.93 11.23
N THR A 144 -15.55 4.80 12.46
CA THR A 144 -14.18 4.40 12.80
C THR A 144 -14.19 3.00 13.40
N TYR A 145 -13.27 2.17 12.93
CA TYR A 145 -13.07 0.79 13.37
C TYR A 145 -11.68 0.68 13.97
N ASP A 146 -11.61 0.29 15.22
CA ASP A 146 -10.35 -0.01 15.89
C ASP A 146 -10.06 -1.49 15.71
N TYR A 147 -9.01 -1.81 14.94
CA TYR A 147 -8.61 -3.20 14.71
C TYR A 147 -7.86 -3.78 15.91
N ASN A 148 -7.38 -2.92 16.82
CA ASN A 148 -6.67 -3.28 18.05
C ASN A 148 -5.56 -4.30 17.80
N CYS A 149 -4.80 -4.13 16.71
CA CYS A 149 -3.73 -5.03 16.35
C CYS A 149 -2.55 -4.91 17.33
N ASP A 150 -1.85 -6.03 17.57
CA ASP A 150 -0.54 -6.05 18.24
C ASP A 150 0.61 -6.23 17.23
N ASP A 151 1.85 -6.18 17.72
CA ASP A 151 3.08 -6.33 16.94
C ASP A 151 3.34 -7.76 16.42
N PHE A 152 2.48 -8.71 16.78
CA PHE A 152 2.44 -10.07 16.24
C PHE A 152 1.38 -10.26 15.16
N GLY A 153 0.58 -9.22 14.87
CA GLY A 153 -0.48 -9.24 13.87
C GLY A 153 -1.80 -9.82 14.38
N ASN A 154 -1.99 -9.93 15.70
CA ASN A 154 -3.29 -10.31 16.25
C ASN A 154 -4.20 -9.09 16.29
N CYS A 155 -5.25 -9.09 15.47
CA CYS A 155 -6.20 -7.98 15.35
C CYS A 155 -7.61 -8.39 15.81
N PRO A 156 -7.89 -8.49 17.12
CA PRO A 156 -9.19 -8.92 17.65
C PRO A 156 -10.35 -7.98 17.29
N GLY A 157 -10.07 -6.72 16.94
CA GLY A 157 -11.05 -5.74 16.48
C GLY A 157 -11.24 -5.71 14.96
N PHE A 158 -10.56 -6.59 14.21
CA PHE A 158 -10.64 -6.63 12.75
C PHE A 158 -12.09 -6.78 12.25
N VAL A 159 -12.45 -5.94 11.29
CA VAL A 159 -13.74 -6.02 10.60
C VAL A 159 -13.51 -6.06 9.09
N SER A 160 -13.92 -7.19 8.51
CA SER A 160 -14.01 -7.39 7.06
C SER A 160 -15.10 -6.48 6.49
N TRP A 161 -14.73 -5.50 5.66
CA TRP A 161 -15.72 -4.62 5.03
C TRP A 161 -16.68 -5.36 4.10
N PRO A 162 -16.29 -6.39 3.31
CA PRO A 162 -17.25 -7.14 2.51
C PRO A 162 -18.34 -7.76 3.37
N ASP A 163 -17.96 -8.34 4.52
CA ASP A 163 -18.90 -8.97 5.45
C ASP A 163 -19.84 -7.97 6.13
N VAL A 164 -19.53 -6.67 6.12
CA VAL A 164 -20.47 -5.63 6.57
C VAL A 164 -21.64 -5.47 5.59
N PHE A 165 -21.41 -5.65 4.29
CA PHE A 165 -22.40 -5.38 3.25
C PHE A 165 -23.01 -6.61 2.62
N PHE A 166 -22.34 -7.76 2.69
CA PHE A 166 -22.75 -8.98 2.00
C PHE A 166 -22.92 -10.14 2.99
N ASP A 167 -23.96 -10.94 2.77
CA ASP A 167 -24.06 -12.33 3.22
C ASP A 167 -23.70 -13.26 2.05
N ASN A 168 -23.39 -14.53 2.35
CA ASN A 168 -23.11 -15.56 1.33
C ASN A 168 -22.06 -15.13 0.28
N LEU A 169 -21.07 -14.36 0.72
CA LEU A 169 -20.02 -13.84 -0.13
C LEU A 169 -19.18 -14.99 -0.72
N ALA A 170 -18.98 -14.97 -2.04
CA ALA A 170 -18.18 -15.96 -2.74
C ALA A 170 -17.34 -15.32 -3.85
N GLY A 171 -16.10 -15.79 -3.99
CA GLY A 171 -15.18 -15.36 -5.05
C GLY A 171 -14.50 -14.01 -4.82
N PHE A 172 -14.78 -13.32 -3.70
CA PHE A 172 -14.11 -12.07 -3.34
C PHE A 172 -12.63 -12.31 -3.01
N ASP A 173 -11.76 -11.62 -3.74
CA ASP A 173 -10.32 -11.53 -3.49
C ASP A 173 -9.80 -10.17 -4.00
N ILE A 174 -8.56 -9.83 -3.65
CA ILE A 174 -7.81 -8.77 -4.29
C ILE A 174 -7.52 -9.22 -5.74
N GLY A 175 -7.97 -8.42 -6.71
CA GLY A 175 -7.86 -8.73 -8.12
C GLY A 175 -6.45 -8.50 -8.67
N ALA A 176 -6.36 -8.54 -10.01
CA ALA A 176 -5.08 -8.44 -10.73
C ALA A 176 -4.36 -7.10 -10.52
N TRP A 177 -5.08 -6.04 -10.15
CA TRP A 177 -4.48 -4.75 -9.84
C TRP A 177 -4.60 -4.43 -8.35
N TRP A 178 -3.44 -4.19 -7.75
CA TRP A 178 -3.29 -3.67 -6.40
C TRP A 178 -1.93 -2.98 -6.26
N GLY A 179 -1.85 -1.99 -5.37
CA GLY A 179 -0.59 -1.34 -5.04
C GLY A 179 -0.73 -0.27 -3.98
N TRP A 180 0.29 -0.15 -3.14
CA TRP A 180 0.45 0.86 -2.10
C TRP A 180 1.84 1.47 -2.19
N ILE A 181 1.91 2.79 -1.99
CA ILE A 181 3.16 3.52 -1.88
C ILE A 181 3.24 4.21 -0.53
N TYR A 182 4.37 4.01 0.14
CA TYR A 182 4.71 4.53 1.45
C TYR A 182 5.82 5.56 1.30
N HIS A 183 5.71 6.67 2.04
CA HIS A 183 6.68 7.76 2.03
C HIS A 183 7.06 8.15 3.46
N ALA A 184 8.35 8.05 3.79
CA ALA A 184 8.90 8.36 5.10
C ALA A 184 9.80 9.62 5.08
N GLY A 185 9.56 10.54 4.16
CA GLY A 185 10.40 11.71 3.95
C GLY A 185 11.84 11.32 3.58
N ASN A 186 12.81 11.75 4.38
CA ASN A 186 14.23 11.47 4.14
C ASN A 186 14.62 10.00 4.39
N ASN A 187 13.74 9.22 5.02
CA ASN A 187 13.96 7.80 5.31
C ASN A 187 13.59 6.89 4.14
N GLY A 188 13.21 7.46 2.99
CA GLY A 188 12.95 6.70 1.77
C GLY A 188 11.47 6.49 1.46
N SER A 189 11.21 5.58 0.54
CA SER A 189 9.87 5.24 0.06
C SER A 189 9.81 3.78 -0.34
N TRP A 190 8.69 3.15 -0.05
CA TRP A 190 8.45 1.73 -0.30
C TRP A 190 7.21 1.57 -1.16
N GLN A 191 7.33 0.82 -2.24
CA GLN A 191 6.22 0.40 -3.08
C GLN A 191 5.94 -1.07 -2.84
N ASN A 192 4.72 -1.39 -2.41
CA ASN A 192 4.18 -2.74 -2.34
C ASN A 192 3.12 -2.89 -3.43
N ALA A 193 3.43 -3.59 -4.52
CA ALA A 193 2.53 -3.63 -5.68
C ALA A 193 2.52 -4.97 -6.41
N CYS A 194 1.43 -5.20 -7.14
CA CYS A 194 1.30 -6.38 -7.97
C CYS A 194 2.46 -6.48 -9.00
N PRO A 195 2.93 -7.68 -9.38
CA PRO A 195 4.05 -7.82 -10.33
C PRO A 195 3.81 -7.12 -11.67
N SER A 196 2.58 -7.17 -12.19
CA SER A 196 2.18 -6.46 -13.41
C SER A 196 1.98 -4.95 -13.24
N CYS A 197 2.02 -4.46 -12.00
CA CYS A 197 1.87 -3.05 -11.62
C CYS A 197 3.22 -2.35 -11.40
N GLY A 198 4.35 -3.04 -11.60
CA GLY A 198 5.69 -2.56 -11.26
C GLY A 198 6.36 -3.39 -10.16
N GLY A 199 5.59 -4.21 -9.43
CA GLY A 199 6.11 -5.05 -8.36
C GLY A 199 6.55 -4.25 -7.14
N ASN A 200 7.16 -4.98 -6.21
CA ASN A 200 7.72 -4.42 -5.00
C ASN A 200 9.06 -3.71 -5.30
N SER A 201 9.23 -2.50 -4.79
CA SER A 201 10.42 -1.67 -5.06
C SER A 201 10.63 -0.59 -3.99
N GLY A 202 11.84 -0.02 -3.97
CA GLY A 202 12.25 0.92 -2.95
C GLY A 202 12.52 0.27 -1.59
N ASP A 203 12.67 1.10 -0.57
CA ASP A 203 12.71 0.72 0.83
C ASP A 203 12.56 1.95 1.73
N ILE A 204 12.20 1.71 2.99
CA ILE A 204 12.22 2.73 4.05
C ILE A 204 13.22 2.31 5.12
N THR A 205 14.30 3.06 5.23
CA THR A 205 15.36 2.85 6.23
C THR A 205 15.52 4.13 7.03
N GLY A 206 15.60 4.01 8.35
CA GLY A 206 15.67 5.15 9.24
C GLY A 206 16.30 4.75 10.56
N ASP A 207 17.36 5.46 10.92
CA ASP A 207 18.09 5.31 12.19
C ASP A 207 17.65 6.38 13.20
#